data_AF-A0A354GLB7-F1
#
_entry.id   AF-A0A354GLB7-F1
#
_cell.length_a   1.000
_cell.length_b   1.000
_cell.length_c   1.000
_cell.angle_alpha   90.00
_cell.angle_beta   90.00
_cell.angle_gamma   90.00
#
_symmetry.space_group_name_H-M   'P 1'
#
loop_
_entity.id
_entity.type
_entity.pdbx_description
1 polymer ?
#
loop_
_entity_poly.entity_id
_entity_poly.type
_entity_poly.pdbx_seq_one_letter_code
_entity_poly.pdbx_strand_id
1 'polypeptide(L)'
;EPTGNLDSRTSREILEMFQALAAEENITIVLVTHDAGVAGYAQRAIRIRDGLIEAGAFNDPGAVTSVGPIASDPVQMVAPH
;
A
#
# COMPACT_ATOMS: atom_id res chain seq x y z
N GLU A 1 -12.56 -13.05 -8.26
CA GLU A 1 -11.72 -13.47 -7.14
C GLU A 1 -10.85 -14.64 -7.59
N PRO A 2 -9.51 -14.54 -7.55
CA PRO A 2 -8.63 -15.59 -8.09
C PRO A 2 -8.27 -16.69 -7.08
N THR A 3 -8.48 -16.47 -5.78
CA THR A 3 -8.13 -17.42 -4.70
C THR A 3 -9.34 -18.15 -4.11
N GLY A 4 -10.58 -17.79 -4.48
CA GLY A 4 -11.80 -18.29 -3.87
C GLY A 4 -12.10 -19.79 -4.08
N ASN A 5 -11.26 -20.51 -4.83
CA ASN A 5 -11.38 -21.97 -5.06
C ASN A 5 -10.10 -22.74 -4.71
N LEU A 6 -9.13 -22.10 -4.03
CA LEU A 6 -7.88 -22.71 -3.61
C LEU A 6 -7.92 -23.00 -2.11
N ASP A 7 -7.31 -24.11 -1.69
CA ASP A 7 -7.11 -24.42 -0.28
C ASP A 7 -6.21 -23.35 0.38
N SER A 8 -6.45 -23.05 1.66
CA SER A 8 -5.76 -22.00 2.43
C SER A 8 -4.24 -22.09 2.37
N ARG A 9 -3.66 -23.30 2.24
CA ARG A 9 -2.22 -23.46 2.06
C ARG A 9 -1.76 -22.96 0.70
N THR A 10 -2.43 -23.38 -0.37
CA THR A 10 -2.08 -23.00 -1.74
C THR A 10 -2.29 -21.51 -1.99
N SER A 11 -3.32 -20.91 -1.40
CA SER A 11 -3.51 -19.45 -1.46
C SER A 11 -2.33 -18.69 -0.86
N ARG A 12 -1.75 -19.19 0.24
CA ARG A 12 -0.60 -18.56 0.89
C ARG A 12 0.65 -18.59 0.01
N GLU A 13 0.96 -19.74 -0.57
CA GLU A 13 2.13 -19.90 -1.46
C GLU A 13 2.06 -18.94 -2.66
N ILE A 14 0.88 -18.76 -3.25
CA ILE A 14 0.67 -17.81 -4.35
C ILE A 14 0.86 -16.36 -3.89
N LEU A 15 0.37 -16.00 -2.70
CA LEU A 15 0.53 -14.65 -2.15
C LEU A 15 1.99 -14.33 -1.81
N GLU A 16 2.75 -15.32 -1.36
CA GLU A 16 4.20 -15.19 -1.13
C GLU A 16 4.95 -14.99 -2.46
N MET A 17 4.59 -15.74 -3.50
CA MET A 17 5.12 -15.54 -4.85
C MET A 17 4.80 -14.15 -5.40
N PHE A 18 3.58 -13.66 -5.22
CA PHE A 18 3.20 -12.30 -5.64
C PHE A 18 4.00 -11.21 -4.93
N GLN A 19 4.29 -11.38 -3.63
CA GLN A 19 5.14 -10.44 -2.90
C GLN A 19 6.58 -10.44 -3.44
N ALA A 20 7.14 -11.60 -3.76
CA ALA A 20 8.47 -11.71 -4.36
C ALA A 20 8.52 -10.99 -5.71
N LEU A 21 7.56 -11.26 -6.60
CA LEU A 21 7.47 -10.60 -7.92
C LEU A 21 7.33 -9.07 -7.79
N ALA A 22 6.51 -8.60 -6.85
CA ALA A 22 6.34 -7.17 -6.64
C ALA A 22 7.62 -6.50 -6.12
N ALA A 23 8.38 -7.19 -5.25
CA ALA A 23 9.60 -6.65 -4.65
C ALA A 23 10.82 -6.77 -5.58
N GLU A 24 10.96 -7.86 -6.31
CA GLU A 24 12.15 -8.18 -7.10
C GLU A 24 12.05 -7.66 -8.54
N GLU A 25 10.86 -7.72 -9.13
CA GLU A 25 10.64 -7.38 -10.54
C GLU A 25 9.93 -6.02 -10.74
N ASN A 26 9.66 -5.28 -9.66
CA ASN A 26 8.89 -4.04 -9.68
C ASN A 26 7.51 -4.16 -10.36
N ILE A 27 6.89 -5.33 -10.27
CA ILE A 27 5.57 -5.59 -10.84
C ILE A 27 4.49 -5.08 -9.87
N THR A 28 3.55 -4.28 -10.38
CA THR A 28 2.38 -3.86 -9.59
C THR A 28 1.29 -4.92 -9.68
N ILE A 29 0.88 -5.46 -8.53
CA ILE A 29 -0.17 -6.49 -8.44
C ILE A 29 -1.38 -5.90 -7.74
N VAL A 30 -2.55 -6.03 -8.37
CA VAL A 30 -3.85 -5.64 -7.79
C VAL A 30 -4.69 -6.89 -7.57
N LEU A 31 -5.05 -7.15 -6.31
CA LEU A 31 -5.84 -8.31 -5.91
C LEU A 31 -7.18 -7.87 -5.33
N VAL A 32 -8.27 -8.49 -5.79
CA VAL A 32 -9.62 -8.30 -5.26
C VAL A 32 -10.04 -9.56 -4.53
N THR A 33 -10.34 -9.42 -3.24
CA THR A 33 -10.75 -10.51 -2.34
C THR A 33 -11.73 -10.02 -1.29
N HIS A 34 -12.57 -10.93 -0.78
CA HIS A 34 -13.38 -10.70 0.42
C HIS A 34 -12.72 -11.22 1.71
N ASP A 35 -11.57 -11.90 1.60
CA ASP A 35 -10.83 -12.47 2.73
C ASP A 35 -9.89 -11.42 3.36
N ALA A 36 -10.12 -11.09 4.63
CA ALA A 36 -9.31 -10.14 5.38
C ALA A 36 -7.88 -10.63 5.65
N GLY A 37 -7.69 -11.96 5.76
CA GLY A 37 -6.38 -12.57 5.89
C GLY A 37 -5.55 -12.36 4.62
N VAL A 38 -6.14 -12.57 3.45
CA VAL A 38 -5.50 -12.31 2.15
C VAL A 38 -5.19 -10.82 1.98
N ALA A 39 -6.13 -9.93 2.31
CA ALA A 39 -5.92 -8.49 2.28
C ALA A 39 -4.76 -8.04 3.18
N GLY A 40 -4.50 -8.75 4.29
CA GLY A 40 -3.39 -8.50 5.19
C GLY A 40 -1.99 -8.76 4.60
N TYR A 41 -1.88 -9.51 3.51
CA TYR A 41 -0.60 -9.71 2.81
C TYR A 41 -0.28 -8.56 1.84
N ALA A 42 -1.25 -7.69 1.54
CA ALA A 42 -1.03 -6.57 0.64
C ALA A 42 -0.32 -5.43 1.36
N GLN A 43 0.59 -4.76 0.66
CA GLN A 43 1.23 -3.52 1.14
C GLN A 43 0.21 -2.41 1.37
N ARG A 44 -0.86 -2.39 0.57
CA ARG A 44 -1.99 -1.47 0.72
C ARG A 44 -3.28 -2.24 0.52
N ALA A 45 -4.19 -2.09 1.47
CA ALA A 45 -5.57 -2.54 1.34
C ALA A 45 -6.46 -1.32 1.07
N ILE A 46 -7.40 -1.44 0.13
CA ILE A 46 -8.44 -0.46 -0.14
C ILE A 46 -9.78 -1.16 0.00
N ARG A 47 -10.66 -0.62 0.84
CA ARG A 47 -12.01 -1.16 1.02
C ARG A 47 -12.99 -0.38 0.17
N ILE A 48 -13.80 -1.11 -0.61
CA ILE A 48 -14.85 -0.55 -1.46
C ILE A 48 -16.20 -1.00 -0.89
N ARG A 49 -17.12 -0.05 -0.68
CA ARG A 49 -18.50 -0.28 -0.25
C ARG A 49 -19.44 0.53 -1.12
N ASP A 50 -20.47 -0.12 -1.67
CA ASP A 50 -21.47 0.53 -2.53
C ASP A 50 -20.86 1.32 -3.72
N GLY A 51 -19.76 0.81 -4.28
CA GLY A 51 -19.04 1.45 -5.38
C GLY A 51 -18.15 2.62 -4.96
N LEU A 52 -18.09 2.95 -3.67
CA LEU A 52 -17.29 4.02 -3.12
C LEU A 52 -16.10 3.47 -2.33
N ILE A 53 -14.97 4.17 -2.38
CA ILE A 53 -13.83 3.88 -1.51
C ILE A 53 -14.19 4.34 -0.10
N GLU A 54 -14.08 3.45 0.88
CA GLU A 54 -14.36 3.76 2.28
C GLU A 54 -13.22 4.63 2.85
N ALA A 55 -13.56 5.83 3.34
CA ALA A 55 -12.58 6.79 3.84
C ALA A 55 -11.83 6.24 5.06
N GLY A 56 -10.50 6.38 5.06
CA GLY A 56 -9.63 5.87 6.13
C GLY A 56 -9.31 4.38 6.04
N ALA A 57 -9.85 3.65 5.06
CA ALA A 57 -9.53 2.25 4.82
C ALA A 57 -8.24 2.08 4.00
N PHE A 58 -7.18 2.80 4.38
CA PHE A 58 -5.83 2.61 3.88
C PHE A 58 -4.97 2.15 5.04
N ASN A 59 -4.51 0.89 5.02
CA ASN A 59 -3.36 0.52 5.83
C ASN A 59 -2.13 0.90 4.98
N ASP A 60 -1.48 2.01 5.32
CA ASP A 60 -0.22 2.41 4.70
C ASP A 60 0.90 2.12 5.70
N PRO A 61 1.48 0.90 5.70
CA PRO A 61 2.61 0.56 6.57
C PRO A 61 3.86 1.40 6.26
N GLY A 62 3.84 2.19 5.18
CA GLY A 62 4.87 3.17 4.81
C GLY A 62 4.49 4.62 5.08
N ALA A 63 3.42 4.91 5.83
CA ALA A 63 3.12 6.26 6.29
C ALA A 63 4.26 6.78 7.17
N VAL A 64 5.22 7.44 6.54
CA VAL A 64 6.28 8.26 7.13
C VAL A 64 5.71 9.17 8.21
N THR A 65 5.77 8.73 9.46
CA THR A 65 5.63 9.58 10.64
C THR A 65 6.92 10.36 10.85
N SER A 66 7.19 11.35 10.00
CA SER A 66 8.03 12.50 10.36
C SER A 66 7.76 13.67 9.42
N VAL A 67 6.70 14.42 9.69
CA VAL A 67 6.71 15.84 9.34
C VAL A 67 7.60 16.51 10.39
N GLY A 68 8.91 16.56 10.12
CA GLY A 68 9.81 17.44 10.87
C GLY A 68 9.35 18.90 10.70
N PRO A 69 9.63 19.79 11.68
CA PRO A 69 9.26 21.18 11.55
C PRO A 69 9.90 21.73 10.28
N ILE A 70 9.09 22.33 9.41
CA ILE A 70 9.60 23.19 8.34
C ILE A 70 10.42 24.29 9.01
N ALA A 71 11.75 24.18 8.95
CA ALA A 71 12.61 25.29 9.30
C ALA A 71 12.23 26.43 8.34
N SER A 72 11.62 27.47 8.88
CA SER A 72 11.40 28.72 8.18
C SER A 72 12.76 29.33 7.91
N ASP A 73 13.37 28.96 6.79
CA ASP A 73 14.61 29.56 6.31
C ASP A 73 14.24 30.98 5.83
N PRO A 74 14.70 32.05 6.52
CA PRO A 74 14.42 33.39 6.05
C PRO A 74 15.21 33.61 4.76
N VAL A 75 14.49 33.86 3.66
CA VAL A 75 15.08 34.24 2.38
C VAL A 75 16.08 35.38 2.60
N GLN A 76 17.38 35.09 2.52
CA GLN A 76 18.40 36.13 2.51
C GLN A 76 18.29 36.93 1.21
N MET A 77 17.80 38.16 1.34
CA MET A 77 17.85 39.19 0.32
C MET A 77 19.32 39.53 0.03
N VAL A 78 19.83 39.10 -1.12
CA VAL A 78 21.12 39.60 -1.65
C VAL A 78 20.87 40.94 -2.32
N ALA A 79 21.39 42.02 -1.72
CA ALA A 79 21.42 43.34 -2.32
C ALA A 79 22.46 43.39 -3.45
N PRO A 80 22.13 43.91 -4.65
CA PRO A 80 23.11 44.10 -5.71
C PRO A 80 23.96 45.36 -5.46
N HIS A 81 25.25 45.26 -5.77
CA HIS A 81 26.17 46.39 -5.97
C HIS A 81 25.91 47.08 -7.31
#